data_AF-A0A4W5NJF4-F1
#
_entry.id   AF-A0A4W5NJF4-F1
#
_cell.length_a   1.000
_cell.length_b   1.000
_cell.length_c   1.000
_cell.angle_alpha   90.00
_cell.angle_beta   90.00
_cell.angle_gamma   90.00
#
_symmetry.space_group_name_H-M   'P 1'
#
loop_
_entity.id
_entity.type
_entity.pdbx_description
1 polymer ?
#
loop_
_entity_poly.entity_id
_entity_poly.type
_entity_poly.pdbx_seq_one_letter_code
_entity_poly.pdbx_strand_id
1 'polypeptide(L)'
;MPKELRLQATRAAVLLLPDESREALQTLLCLLSDVTAAVAENQMTCANLAVCLAPSLFHLNTLRRKESSSPRVMNRKQPLGKPDQRDLNENLAATNGLAHMIQECRKLFRVRLNLEPHQNLSRTSTFAPPPFFYIV
;
A
#
# COMPACT_ATOMS: atom_id res chain seq x y z
N MET A 1 10.99 -6.68 14.97
CA MET A 1 11.79 -6.17 13.83
C MET A 1 12.30 -4.76 14.14
N PRO A 2 13.62 -4.50 14.04
CA PRO A 2 14.19 -3.16 14.17
C PRO A 2 13.53 -2.17 13.20
N LYS A 3 13.32 -0.92 13.61
CA LYS A 3 12.58 0.09 12.80
C LYS A 3 13.22 0.34 11.44
N GLU A 4 14.54 0.29 11.39
CA GLU A 4 15.34 0.58 10.18
C GLU A 4 15.33 -0.59 9.18
N LEU A 5 15.36 -1.83 9.66
CA LEU A 5 15.23 -3.03 8.83
C LEU A 5 13.83 -3.17 8.22
N ARG A 6 12.79 -2.61 8.86
CA ARG A 6 11.43 -2.65 8.31
C ARG A 6 11.36 -1.95 6.95
N LEU A 7 11.93 -0.75 6.82
CA LEU A 7 11.92 -0.03 5.54
C LEU A 7 12.69 -0.79 4.45
N GLN A 8 13.85 -1.37 4.78
CA GLN A 8 14.63 -2.18 3.84
C GLN A 8 13.90 -3.45 3.41
N ALA A 9 13.30 -4.17 4.37
CA ALA A 9 12.51 -5.37 4.10
C ALA A 9 11.28 -5.05 3.24
N THR A 10 10.57 -3.94 3.52
CA THR A 10 9.43 -3.51 2.71
C THR A 10 9.86 -3.14 1.29
N ARG A 11 10.99 -2.44 1.12
CA ARG A 11 11.54 -2.17 -0.21
C ARG A 11 11.84 -3.47 -0.97
N ALA A 12 12.50 -4.42 -0.32
CA ALA A 12 12.78 -5.73 -0.94
C ALA A 12 11.48 -6.46 -1.32
N ALA A 13 10.47 -6.43 -0.45
CA ALA A 13 9.16 -7.03 -0.75
C ALA A 13 8.47 -6.36 -1.95
N VAL A 14 8.53 -5.03 -2.05
CA VAL A 14 8.01 -4.29 -3.22
C VAL A 14 8.82 -4.61 -4.48
N LEU A 15 10.13 -4.88 -4.35
CA LEU A 15 10.97 -5.32 -5.46
C LEU A 15 10.63 -6.73 -5.97
N LEU A 16 9.96 -7.56 -5.15
CA LEU A 16 9.50 -8.90 -5.52
C LEU A 16 8.13 -8.89 -6.21
N LEU A 17 7.40 -7.77 -6.16
CA LEU A 17 6.11 -7.64 -6.85
C LEU A 17 6.33 -7.53 -8.37
N PRO A 18 5.41 -8.08 -9.20
CA PRO A 18 5.42 -7.86 -10.63
C PRO A 18 5.30 -6.36 -10.93
N ASP A 19 5.84 -5.93 -12.07
CA ASP A 19 5.98 -4.50 -12.38
C ASP A 19 4.62 -3.78 -12.41
N GLU A 20 3.55 -4.40 -12.92
CA GLU A 20 2.22 -3.76 -12.92
C GLU A 20 1.69 -3.54 -11.49
N SER A 21 1.90 -4.52 -10.60
CA SER A 21 1.48 -4.40 -9.20
C SER A 21 2.31 -3.36 -8.44
N ARG A 22 3.58 -3.21 -8.81
CA ARG A 22 4.48 -2.23 -8.21
C ARG A 22 4.09 -0.80 -8.60
N GLU A 23 3.81 -0.56 -9.88
CA GLU A 23 3.35 0.76 -10.34
C GLU A 23 1.98 1.12 -9.76
N ALA A 24 1.06 0.16 -9.70
CA ALA A 24 -0.23 0.34 -9.05
C ALA A 24 -0.07 0.68 -7.56
N LEU A 25 0.79 -0.05 -6.85
CA LEU A 25 1.06 0.19 -5.43
C LEU A 25 1.74 1.55 -5.20
N GLN A 26 2.68 1.95 -6.06
CA GLN A 26 3.33 3.25 -5.98
C GLN A 26 2.32 4.39 -6.19
N THR A 27 1.49 4.28 -7.22
CA THR A 27 0.44 5.27 -7.52
C THR A 27 -0.53 5.40 -6.36
N LEU A 28 -0.98 4.27 -5.82
CA LEU A 28 -1.86 4.23 -4.65
C LEU A 28 -1.20 4.88 -3.42
N LEU A 29 0.03 4.50 -3.08
CA LEU A 29 0.72 5.05 -1.92
C LEU A 29 1.05 6.54 -2.06
N CYS A 30 1.30 7.03 -3.29
CA CYS A 30 1.49 8.45 -3.54
C CYS A 30 0.18 9.22 -3.29
N LEU A 31 -0.94 8.75 -3.85
CA LEU A 31 -2.26 9.33 -3.61
C LEU A 31 -2.60 9.37 -2.12
N LEU A 32 -2.38 8.26 -1.40
CA LEU A 32 -2.64 8.20 0.04
C LEU A 32 -1.72 9.14 0.82
N SER A 33 -0.45 9.27 0.41
CA SER A 33 0.47 10.24 1.01
C SER A 33 -0.06 11.67 0.85
N ASP A 34 -0.58 12.04 -0.32
CA ASP A 34 -1.12 13.37 -0.57
C ASP A 34 -2.41 13.62 0.24
N VAL A 35 -3.28 12.61 0.36
CA VAL A 35 -4.45 12.67 1.25
C VAL A 35 -4.01 12.91 2.71
N THR A 36 -2.97 12.21 3.19
CA THR A 36 -2.46 12.44 4.56
C THR A 36 -1.74 13.77 4.73
N ALA A 37 -1.22 14.37 3.66
CA ALA A 37 -0.64 15.71 3.72
C ALA A 37 -1.73 16.77 4.00
N ALA A 38 -2.96 16.53 3.53
CA ALA A 38 -4.14 17.35 3.83
C ALA A 38 -4.83 16.97 5.16
N VAL A 39 -4.13 16.34 6.10
CA VAL A 39 -4.70 15.93 7.42
C VAL A 39 -5.33 17.09 8.20
N ALA A 40 -4.83 18.31 8.01
CA ALA A 40 -5.40 19.50 8.64
C ALA A 40 -6.84 19.79 8.18
N GLU A 41 -7.21 19.38 6.96
CA GLU A 41 -8.51 19.62 6.35
C GLU A 41 -9.41 18.37 6.42
N ASN A 42 -8.84 17.18 6.20
CA ASN A 42 -9.61 15.94 6.08
C ASN A 42 -9.52 15.02 7.31
N GLN A 43 -8.66 15.32 8.30
CA GLN A 43 -8.43 14.53 9.51
C GLN A 43 -8.02 13.06 9.25
N MET A 44 -7.64 12.72 8.02
CA MET A 44 -7.25 11.37 7.62
C MET A 44 -5.77 11.17 7.89
N THR A 45 -5.45 10.47 8.98
CA THR A 45 -4.09 10.03 9.27
C THR A 45 -3.72 8.78 8.46
N CYS A 46 -2.42 8.49 8.35
CA CYS A 46 -1.92 7.26 7.72
C CYS A 46 -2.58 6.01 8.33
N ALA A 47 -2.83 6.02 9.64
CA ALA A 47 -3.49 4.94 10.36
C ALA A 47 -4.97 4.82 9.98
N ASN A 48 -5.71 5.92 9.89
CA ASN A 48 -7.12 5.93 9.51
C ASN A 48 -7.32 5.35 8.09
N LEU A 49 -6.47 5.76 7.14
CA LEU A 49 -6.49 5.21 5.79
C LEU A 49 -6.11 3.72 5.78
N ALA A 50 -5.08 3.34 6.55
CA ALA A 50 -4.61 1.96 6.57
C ALA A 50 -5.63 0.99 7.16
N VAL A 51 -6.34 1.36 8.23
CA VAL A 51 -7.40 0.53 8.84
C VAL A 51 -8.49 0.21 7.83
N CYS A 52 -8.85 1.17 6.98
CA CYS A 52 -9.91 1.00 5.99
C CYS A 52 -9.45 0.24 4.73
N LEU A 53 -8.19 0.40 4.33
CA LEU A 53 -7.69 -0.12 3.05
C LEU A 53 -6.96 -1.46 3.16
N ALA A 54 -6.32 -1.76 4.30
CA ALA A 54 -5.58 -3.00 4.49
C ALA A 54 -6.43 -4.27 4.28
N PRO A 55 -7.71 -4.36 4.72
CA PRO A 55 -8.53 -5.54 4.47
C PRO A 55 -8.76 -5.82 2.98
N SER A 56 -8.93 -4.77 2.18
CA SER A 56 -9.17 -4.87 0.73
C SER A 56 -7.89 -5.15 -0.05
N LEU A 57 -6.76 -4.60 0.37
CA LEU A 57 -5.48 -4.78 -0.32
C LEU A 57 -4.84 -6.14 -0.04
N PHE A 58 -4.95 -6.66 1.20
CA PHE A 58 -4.27 -7.88 1.60
C PHE A 58 -5.18 -9.12 1.64
N HIS A 59 -6.48 -8.99 1.35
CA HIS A 59 -7.43 -10.11 1.23
C HIS A 59 -7.40 -11.12 2.40
N LEU A 60 -7.02 -10.66 3.61
CA LEU A 60 -6.67 -11.51 4.75
C LEU A 60 -7.85 -12.37 5.24
N ASN A 61 -9.08 -11.87 5.07
CA ASN A 61 -10.29 -12.54 5.53
C ASN A 61 -11.09 -13.24 4.41
N THR A 62 -10.73 -13.05 3.13
CA THR A 62 -11.50 -13.58 1.99
C THR A 62 -11.00 -14.93 1.50
N LEU A 63 -9.70 -15.22 1.58
CA LEU A 63 -9.13 -16.50 1.16
C LEU A 63 -9.57 -17.67 2.06
N ARG A 64 -9.59 -17.46 3.39
CA ARG A 64 -10.02 -18.48 4.36
C ARG A 64 -11.52 -18.80 4.28
N ARG A 65 -12.36 -17.78 4.06
CA ARG A 65 -13.82 -17.95 3.90
C ARG A 65 -14.17 -18.71 2.61
N LYS A 66 -13.39 -18.55 1.55
CA LYS A 66 -13.62 -19.19 0.24
C LYS A 66 -13.15 -20.66 0.22
N GLU A 67 -12.13 -21.00 0.99
CA GLU A 67 -11.69 -22.40 1.19
C GLU A 67 -12.62 -23.15 2.17
N SER A 68 -13.12 -22.48 3.21
CA SER A 68 -14.06 -23.08 4.18
C SER A 68 -15.52 -23.10 3.71
N SER A 69 -15.83 -22.58 2.51
CA SER A 69 -17.18 -22.59 1.93
C SER A 69 -17.41 -23.79 1.02
N SER A 70 -17.05 -24.99 1.47
CA SER A 70 -17.70 -26.20 0.94
C SER A 70 -19.09 -26.28 1.57
N PRO A 71 -20.20 -26.20 0.81
CA PRO A 71 -21.56 -26.18 1.34
C PRO A 71 -22.06 -27.59 1.68
N ARG A 72 -21.21 -28.44 2.25
CA ARG A 72 -21.60 -29.79 2.63
C ARG A 72 -21.12 -30.08 4.04
N VAL A 73 -22.10 -30.47 4.85
CA VAL A 73 -22.02 -31.05 6.19
C VAL A 73 -22.08 -30.03 7.32
N MET A 74 -23.34 -29.72 7.70
CA MET A 74 -23.74 -29.54 9.09
C MET A 74 -23.04 -30.59 9.97
N ASN A 75 -22.09 -30.19 10.82
CA ASN A 75 -22.08 -30.69 12.19
C ASN A 75 -21.14 -29.88 13.11
N ARG A 76 -21.62 -29.66 14.33
CA ARG A 76 -20.92 -29.17 15.54
C ARG A 76 -20.51 -27.70 15.57
N LYS A 77 -21.39 -26.91 16.19
CA LYS A 77 -21.08 -25.98 17.31
C LYS A 77 -19.62 -25.48 17.34
N GLN A 78 -19.22 -24.66 16.38
CA GLN A 78 -18.16 -23.67 16.60
C GLN A 78 -18.85 -22.31 16.76
N PRO A 79 -18.47 -21.50 17.75
CA PRO A 79 -19.13 -20.23 17.99
C PRO A 79 -18.95 -19.34 16.76
N LEU A 80 -20.07 -19.08 16.08
CA LEU A 80 -20.22 -18.02 15.10
C LEU A 80 -19.69 -16.72 15.74
N GLY A 81 -18.65 -16.11 15.16
CA GLY A 81 -18.46 -14.66 15.30
C GLY A 81 -17.24 -14.12 16.04
N LYS A 82 -16.16 -14.89 16.28
CA LYS A 82 -14.88 -14.30 16.73
C LYS A 82 -13.79 -14.56 15.69
N PRO A 83 -13.17 -13.52 15.08
CA PRO A 83 -11.95 -13.73 14.31
C PRO A 83 -10.93 -14.40 15.22
N ASP A 84 -10.20 -15.40 14.70
CA ASP A 84 -9.17 -16.06 15.49
C ASP A 84 -8.14 -15.01 15.94
N GLN A 85 -7.54 -15.18 17.11
CA GLN A 85 -6.53 -14.23 17.61
C GLN A 85 -5.38 -14.05 16.59
N ARG A 86 -5.11 -15.09 15.78
CA ARG A 86 -4.20 -15.04 14.64
C ARG A 86 -4.71 -14.11 13.54
N ASP A 87 -5.95 -14.25 13.09
CA ASP A 87 -6.54 -13.39 12.05
C ASP A 87 -6.51 -11.92 12.48
N LEU A 88 -6.86 -11.64 13.74
CA LEU A 88 -6.82 -10.29 14.28
C LEU A 88 -5.40 -9.71 14.27
N ASN A 89 -4.42 -10.53 14.65
CA ASN A 89 -3.01 -10.13 14.64
C ASN A 89 -2.47 -9.90 13.22
N GLU A 90 -2.90 -10.70 12.24
CA GLU A 90 -2.56 -10.51 10.83
C GLU A 90 -3.17 -9.23 10.25
N ASN A 91 -4.45 -8.95 10.55
CA ASN A 91 -5.10 -7.70 10.17
C ASN A 91 -4.38 -6.49 10.79
N LEU A 92 -3.99 -6.58 12.07
CA LEU A 92 -3.25 -5.52 12.73
C LEU A 92 -1.85 -5.32 12.13
N ALA A 93 -1.15 -6.41 11.80
CA ALA A 93 0.15 -6.36 11.15
C ALA A 93 0.08 -5.72 9.76
N ALA A 94 -0.94 -6.06 8.97
CA ALA A 94 -1.15 -5.49 7.65
C ALA A 94 -1.52 -4.01 7.69
N THR A 95 -2.42 -3.61 8.60
CA THR A 95 -2.75 -2.21 8.85
C THR A 95 -1.52 -1.41 9.25
N ASN A 96 -0.73 -1.92 10.20
CA ASN A 96 0.51 -1.25 10.63
C ASN A 96 1.55 -1.19 9.51
N GLY A 97 1.65 -2.23 8.70
CA GLY A 97 2.53 -2.28 7.53
C GLY A 97 2.15 -1.24 6.49
N LEU A 98 0.85 -1.14 6.16
CA LEU A 98 0.33 -0.19 5.19
C LEU A 98 0.47 1.26 5.68
N ALA A 99 0.17 1.53 6.95
CA ALA A 99 0.36 2.86 7.53
C ALA A 99 1.82 3.31 7.43
N HIS A 100 2.76 2.40 7.72
CA HIS A 100 4.19 2.67 7.59
C HIS A 100 4.61 2.87 6.12
N MET A 101 4.04 2.12 5.18
CA MET A 101 4.28 2.30 3.75
C MET A 101 3.79 3.65 3.24
N ILE A 102 2.63 4.12 3.70
CA ILE A 102 2.09 5.45 3.36
C ILE A 102 2.99 6.54 3.91
N GLN A 103 3.34 6.48 5.21
CA GLN A 103 4.17 7.47 5.87
C GLN A 103 5.57 7.59 5.23
N GLU A 104 6.18 6.46 4.87
CA GLU A 104 7.53 6.41 4.32
C GLU A 104 7.54 6.29 2.79
N CYS A 105 6.41 6.55 2.11
CA CYS A 105 6.24 6.38 0.67
C CYS A 105 7.37 7.03 -0.15
N ARG A 106 7.71 8.29 0.17
CA ARG A 106 8.80 9.03 -0.51
C ARG A 106 10.16 8.38 -0.36
N LYS A 107 10.43 7.75 0.78
CA LYS A 107 11.69 7.02 1.01
C LYS A 107 11.63 5.64 0.35
N LEU A 108 10.48 4.98 0.38
CA LEU A 108 10.29 3.64 -0.15
C LEU A 108 10.60 3.57 -1.65
N PHE A 109 10.16 4.57 -2.43
CA PHE A 109 10.37 4.63 -3.88
C PHE A 109 11.56 5.49 -4.36
N ARG A 110 12.30 6.13 -3.45
CA ARG A 110 13.47 6.99 -3.79
C ARG A 110 14.57 6.28 -4.58
N VAL A 111 14.65 4.96 -4.45
CA VAL A 111 15.62 4.11 -5.17
C VAL A 111 15.20 3.94 -6.64
N ARG A 112 13.89 3.78 -6.94
CA ARG A 112 13.40 3.64 -8.32
C ARG A 112 13.56 4.92 -9.15
N LEU A 113 13.45 6.11 -8.55
CA LEU A 113 13.71 7.39 -9.24
C LEU A 113 15.16 7.55 -9.73
N ASN A 114 16.12 6.84 -9.14
CA ASN A 114 17.52 6.83 -9.59
C ASN A 114 17.90 5.59 -10.40
N LEU A 115 17.00 4.60 -10.53
CA LEU A 115 17.23 3.35 -11.24
C LEU A 115 16.53 3.27 -12.60
N GLU A 116 15.89 4.36 -13.04
CA GLU A 116 15.51 4.55 -14.45
C GLU A 116 16.45 5.53 -15.18
N PRO A 117 17.76 5.24 -15.38
CA PRO A 117 18.51 5.84 -16.45
C PRO A 117 18.74 4.81 -17.56
N HIS A 118 17.73 4.07 -18.04
CA HIS A 118 17.88 3.28 -19.28
C HIS A 118 16.55 2.89 -19.94
N GLN A 119 15.76 3.89 -20.35
CA GLN A 119 14.97 3.74 -21.58
C GLN A 119 15.28 4.88 -22.56
N ASN A 120 16.23 4.55 -23.44
CA ASN A 120 16.23 4.86 -24.86
C ASN A 120 16.05 6.34 -25.28
N LEU A 121 17.19 6.94 -25.61
CA LEU A 121 17.38 7.95 -26.65
C LEU A 121 16.57 7.58 -27.90
N SER A 122 15.31 8.02 -28.01
CA SER A 122 14.54 8.18 -29.25
C SER A 122 13.10 8.62 -28.95
N ARG A 123 12.89 9.87 -28.52
CA ARG A 123 11.65 10.62 -28.80
C ARG A 123 11.89 12.10 -28.60
N THR A 124 12.43 12.69 -29.65
CA THR A 124 12.21 14.08 -30.01
C THR A 124 10.74 14.44 -29.85
N SER A 125 10.44 15.41 -28.98
CA SER A 125 9.54 16.54 -29.25
C SER A 125 9.09 17.18 -27.95
N THR A 126 9.73 18.31 -27.65
CA THR A 126 9.11 19.54 -27.17
C THR A 126 7.96 19.38 -26.16
N PHE A 127 8.29 19.41 -24.87
CA PHE A 127 7.36 19.93 -23.87
C PHE A 127 7.99 21.17 -23.22
N ALA A 128 7.79 22.31 -23.88
CA ALA A 128 8.05 23.60 -23.27
C ALA A 128 7.07 23.82 -22.10
N PRO A 129 7.52 24.25 -20.92
CA PRO A 129 6.60 24.61 -19.85
C PRO A 129 5.81 25.88 -20.26
N PRO A 130 4.49 25.98 -19.96
CA PRO A 130 3.73 27.19 -20.24
C PRO A 130 4.30 28.37 -19.41
N PRO A 131 4.56 29.54 -20.03
CA PRO A 131 5.10 30.70 -19.33
C PRO A 131 3.94 31.55 -18.80
N PHE A 132 3.24 31.08 -17.78
CA PHE A 132 2.33 31.96 -17.05
C PHE A 132 2.38 31.59 -15.58
N PHE A 133 3.19 32.33 -14.84
CA PHE A 133 2.86 32.93 -13.53
C PHE A 133 4.14 33.49 -12.92
N TYR A 134 4.68 34.54 -13.54
CA TYR A 134 5.50 35.53 -12.86
C TYR A 134 5.32 36.85 -13.60
N ILE A 135 4.61 37.78 -12.95
CA ILE A 135 4.94 39.20 -12.76
C ILE A 135 3.68 39.87 -12.19
N VAL A 136 3.88 40.39 -10.97
CA VAL A 136 3.37 41.62 -10.35
C VAL A 136 2.17 42.32 -11.01
#